data_AF-A0A1Q5LFU0-F1
#
_entry.id   AF-A0A1Q5LFU0-F1
#
_cell.length_a   1.000
_cell.length_b   1.000
_cell.length_c   1.000
_cell.angle_alpha   90.00
_cell.angle_beta   90.00
_cell.angle_gamma   90.00
#
_symmetry.space_group_name_H-M   'P 1'
#
loop_
_entity.id
_entity.type
_entity.pdbx_description
1 polymer ?
#
loop_
_entity_poly.entity_id
_entity_poly.type
_entity_poly.pdbx_seq_one_letter_code
_entity_poly.pdbx_strand_id
1 'polypeptide(L)'
;MPSSRVLWWGGIVAAATGAVLCVLGWYGVSGERFAERQIPYLASCTVPGAALIVAGAVLLGSGVPSRRPSADGPREPLAVADRPSSGAPPVRVPGGTLAHRPDCPLVAGKADAVPVGDAALDPCPVCEPES
;
A
#
# COMPACT_ATOMS: atom_id res chain seq x y z
N MET A 1 -23.01 -6.88 -4.96
CA MET A 1 -22.92 -5.42 -4.72
C MET A 1 -23.63 -4.88 -3.46
N PRO A 2 -24.55 -5.57 -2.74
CA PRO A 2 -25.09 -5.03 -1.49
C PRO A 2 -24.07 -5.07 -0.33
N SER A 3 -23.18 -6.07 -0.31
CA SER A 3 -22.19 -6.25 0.76
C SER A 3 -21.20 -5.10 0.88
N SER A 4 -20.80 -4.46 -0.22
CA SER A 4 -19.87 -3.30 -0.19
C SER A 4 -20.51 -2.08 0.45
N ARG A 5 -21.80 -1.83 0.19
CA ARG A 5 -22.55 -0.77 0.86
C ARG A 5 -22.67 -1.04 2.36
N VAL A 6 -22.94 -2.29 2.75
CA VAL A 6 -23.02 -2.69 4.16
C VAL A 6 -21.67 -2.50 4.86
N LEU A 7 -20.56 -2.91 4.23
CA LEU A 7 -19.21 -2.72 4.77
C LEU A 7 -18.85 -1.23 4.91
N TRP A 8 -19.19 -0.41 3.92
CA TRP A 8 -18.92 1.03 3.94
C TRP A 8 -19.74 1.75 5.01
N TRP A 9 -21.05 1.50 5.07
CA TRP A 9 -21.90 2.03 6.15
C TRP A 9 -21.48 1.53 7.52
N GLY A 10 -21.13 0.25 7.63
CA GLY A 10 -20.58 -0.34 8.86
C GLY A 10 -19.31 0.36 9.32
N GLY A 11 -18.39 0.68 8.39
CA GLY A 11 -17.19 1.44 8.66
C GLY A 11 -17.45 2.86 9.18
N ILE A 12 -18.40 3.58 8.55
CA ILE A 12 -18.82 4.91 9.00
C ILE A 12 -19.42 4.85 10.41
N VAL A 13 -20.35 3.93 10.65
CA VAL A 13 -21.03 3.79 11.94
C VAL A 13 -20.02 3.42 13.04
N ALA A 14 -19.10 2.50 12.76
CA ALA A 14 -18.06 2.12 13.71
C ALA A 14 -17.15 3.31 14.05
N ALA A 15 -16.66 4.03 13.04
CA ALA A 15 -15.80 5.20 13.25
C ALA A 15 -16.51 6.33 14.02
N ALA A 16 -17.76 6.64 13.67
CA ALA A 16 -18.55 7.66 14.35
C ALA A 16 -18.83 7.27 15.81
N THR A 17 -19.22 6.02 16.05
CA THR A 17 -19.45 5.51 17.42
C THR A 17 -18.18 5.57 18.25
N GLY A 18 -17.04 5.18 17.69
CA GLY A 18 -15.75 5.27 18.36
C GLY A 18 -15.36 6.72 18.70
N ALA A 19 -15.59 7.66 17.77
CA ALA A 19 -15.35 9.09 18.01
C ALA A 19 -16.23 9.64 19.13
N VAL A 20 -17.52 9.29 19.17
CA VAL A 20 -18.43 9.67 20.25
C VAL A 20 -17.96 9.13 21.60
N LEU A 21 -17.53 7.86 21.67
CA LEU A 21 -16.99 7.28 22.90
C LEU A 21 -15.72 8.02 23.37
N CYS A 22 -14.80 8.38 22.47
CA CYS A 22 -13.63 9.16 22.83
C CYS A 22 -13.99 10.55 23.40
N VAL A 23 -14.97 11.23 22.79
CA VAL A 23 -15.47 12.53 23.29
C VAL A 23 -16.12 12.39 24.66
N LEU A 24 -16.97 11.38 24.87
CA LEU A 24 -17.61 11.11 26.16
C LEU A 24 -16.57 10.77 27.25
N GLY A 25 -15.56 9.98 26.90
CA GLY A 25 -14.45 9.67 27.81
C GLY A 25 -13.70 10.92 28.24
N TRP A 26 -13.37 11.80 27.29
CA TRP A 26 -12.69 13.06 27.57
C TRP A 26 -13.55 14.01 28.41
N TYR A 27 -14.84 14.09 28.12
CA TYR A 27 -15.79 14.89 28.88
C TYR A 27 -15.90 14.39 30.34
N GLY A 28 -15.98 13.07 30.55
CA GLY A 28 -15.99 12.46 31.87
C GLY A 28 -14.71 12.77 32.68
N VAL A 29 -13.54 12.63 32.05
CA VAL A 29 -12.25 12.97 32.67
C VAL A 29 -12.17 14.44 33.05
N SER A 30 -12.69 15.34 32.21
CA SER A 30 -12.66 16.79 32.44
C SER A 30 -13.48 17.23 33.66
N GLY A 31 -14.50 16.46 34.05
CA GLY A 31 -15.33 16.73 35.23
C GLY A 31 -14.73 16.23 36.54
N GLU A 32 -13.65 15.45 36.50
CA GLU A 32 -13.12 14.74 37.66
C GLU A 32 -11.78 15.32 38.11
N ARG A 33 -11.65 15.53 39.43
CA ARG A 33 -10.52 16.24 40.05
C ARG A 33 -9.43 15.29 40.51
N PHE A 34 -9.77 14.02 40.76
CA PHE A 34 -8.85 13.00 41.24
C PHE A 34 -8.47 12.05 40.11
N ALA A 35 -7.17 11.90 39.86
CA ALA A 35 -6.66 11.01 38.80
C ALA A 35 -7.13 9.55 38.98
N GLU A 36 -7.27 9.08 40.22
CA GLU A 36 -7.79 7.75 40.55
C GLU A 36 -9.20 7.51 39.98
N ARG A 37 -10.03 8.56 39.93
CA ARG A 37 -11.39 8.52 39.40
C ARG A 37 -11.42 8.77 37.88
N GLN A 38 -10.32 9.20 37.27
CA GLN A 38 -10.19 9.38 35.81
C GLN A 38 -9.91 8.06 35.07
N ILE A 39 -9.16 7.14 35.70
CA ILE A 39 -8.76 5.83 35.10
C ILE A 39 -9.97 5.04 34.57
N PRO A 40 -11.11 4.92 35.29
CA PRO A 40 -12.28 4.21 34.81
C PRO A 40 -12.88 4.80 33.52
N TYR A 41 -12.90 6.13 33.37
CA TYR A 41 -13.43 6.79 32.16
C TYR A 41 -12.53 6.55 30.94
N LEU A 42 -11.21 6.61 31.12
CA LEU A 42 -10.26 6.29 30.05
C LEU A 42 -10.38 4.82 29.63
N ALA A 43 -10.38 3.89 30.60
CA ALA A 43 -10.47 2.47 30.30
C ALA A 43 -11.78 2.09 29.60
N SER A 44 -12.92 2.68 30.00
CA SER A 44 -14.24 2.32 29.47
C SER A 44 -14.62 3.03 28.17
N CYS A 45 -14.03 4.20 27.87
CA CYS A 45 -14.44 5.00 26.73
C CYS A 45 -13.35 5.13 25.64
N THR A 46 -12.10 5.39 26.00
CA THR A 46 -11.06 5.71 24.99
C THR A 46 -10.44 4.47 24.36
N VAL A 47 -10.19 3.41 25.14
CA VAL A 47 -9.67 2.13 24.60
C VAL A 47 -10.65 1.50 23.60
N PRO A 48 -11.93 1.25 23.94
CA PRO A 48 -12.89 0.74 22.97
C PRO A 48 -13.21 1.76 21.85
N GLY A 49 -13.22 3.06 22.16
CA GLY A 49 -13.43 4.12 21.17
C GLY A 49 -12.34 4.13 20.09
N ALA A 50 -11.07 4.06 20.48
CA ALA A 50 -9.94 3.98 19.56
C ALA A 50 -9.98 2.69 18.72
N ALA A 51 -10.32 1.55 19.34
CA ALA A 51 -10.47 0.29 18.62
C ALA A 51 -11.56 0.37 17.52
N LEU A 52 -12.71 0.99 17.83
CA LEU A 52 -13.78 1.20 16.86
C LEU A 52 -13.39 2.16 15.72
N ILE A 53 -12.64 3.21 16.02
CA ILE A 53 -12.12 4.14 14.99
C ILE A 53 -11.18 3.40 14.03
N VAL A 54 -10.24 2.61 14.56
CA VAL A 54 -9.31 1.81 13.74
C VAL A 54 -10.04 0.80 12.89
N ALA A 55 -10.97 0.03 13.47
CA ALA A 55 -11.77 -0.94 12.74
C ALA A 55 -12.61 -0.26 11.63
N GLY A 56 -13.24 0.88 11.93
CA GLY A 56 -13.99 1.67 10.95
C GLY A 56 -13.12 2.18 9.80
N ALA A 57 -11.92 2.68 10.09
CA ALA A 57 -10.97 3.13 9.08
C ALA A 57 -10.52 1.99 8.16
N VAL A 58 -10.25 0.80 8.71
CA VAL A 58 -9.90 -0.40 7.93
C VAL A 58 -11.05 -0.81 7.00
N LEU A 59 -12.29 -0.82 7.49
CA LEU A 59 -13.46 -1.15 6.68
C LEU A 59 -13.65 -0.14 5.53
N LEU A 60 -13.46 1.15 5.79
CA LEU A 60 -13.54 2.19 4.77
C LEU A 60 -12.43 2.08 3.72
N GLY A 61 -11.19 1.77 4.14
CA GLY A 61 -10.05 1.59 3.24
C GLY A 61 -10.15 0.32 2.39
N SER A 62 -10.74 -0.76 2.92
CA SER A 62 -10.90 -2.04 2.20
C SER A 62 -11.85 -1.96 1.00
N GLY A 63 -12.72 -0.94 0.95
CA GLY A 63 -13.62 -0.67 -0.16
C GLY A 63 -13.02 0.20 -1.26
N VAL A 64 -11.84 0.78 -1.07
CA VAL A 64 -11.15 1.58 -2.09
C VAL A 64 -10.54 0.62 -3.10
N PRO A 65 -11.03 0.59 -4.36
CA PRO A 65 -10.36 -0.19 -5.38
C PRO A 65 -8.94 0.35 -5.49
N SER A 66 -7.93 -0.50 -5.28
CA SER A 66 -6.56 -0.14 -5.65
C SER A 66 -6.60 0.23 -7.12
N ARG A 67 -6.51 1.53 -7.43
CA ARG A 67 -6.44 2.02 -8.79
C ARG A 67 -5.11 1.54 -9.35
N ARG A 68 -5.09 0.32 -9.88
CA ARG A 68 -4.10 -0.09 -10.86
C ARG A 68 -4.19 0.97 -11.96
N PRO A 69 -3.07 1.59 -12.37
CA PRO A 69 -3.05 2.38 -13.59
C PRO A 69 -3.66 1.52 -14.69
N SER A 70 -4.83 1.92 -15.18
CA SER A 70 -5.52 1.21 -16.25
C SER A 70 -4.75 1.51 -17.52
N ALA A 71 -4.00 0.51 -18.01
CA ALA A 71 -3.35 0.53 -19.30
C ALA A 71 -4.36 0.15 -20.41
N ASP A 72 -5.57 0.72 -20.39
CA ASP A 72 -6.55 0.56 -21.47
C ASP A 72 -6.46 1.78 -22.40
N GLY A 73 -5.42 1.78 -23.24
CA GLY A 73 -5.54 2.31 -24.60
C GLY A 73 -6.19 1.25 -25.51
N PRO A 74 -6.69 1.61 -26.71
CA PRO A 74 -7.43 0.69 -27.58
C PRO A 74 -6.73 -0.67 -27.77
N ARG A 75 -7.41 -1.75 -27.36
CA ARG A 75 -6.96 -3.14 -27.55
C ARG A 75 -6.96 -3.49 -29.04
N GLU A 76 -5.79 -3.56 -29.64
CA GLU A 76 -5.54 -4.51 -30.73
C GLU A 76 -5.58 -5.96 -30.18
N PRO A 77 -5.92 -6.97 -31.00
CA PRO A 77 -6.09 -8.34 -30.53
C PRO A 77 -4.81 -8.87 -29.90
N LEU A 78 -4.84 -9.13 -28.59
CA LEU A 78 -3.74 -9.77 -27.87
C LEU A 78 -3.60 -11.21 -28.37
N ALA A 79 -2.59 -11.41 -29.23
CA ALA A 79 -1.83 -12.65 -29.24
C ALA A 79 -1.53 -13.04 -27.79
N VAL A 80 -1.61 -14.33 -27.49
CA VAL A 80 -1.15 -14.91 -26.24
C VAL A 80 0.28 -14.42 -26.02
N ALA A 81 0.45 -13.42 -25.16
CA ALA A 81 1.76 -12.95 -24.77
C ALA A 81 2.34 -14.04 -23.88
N ASP A 82 3.20 -14.82 -24.49
CA ASP A 82 4.30 -15.53 -23.85
C ASP A 82 4.84 -14.67 -22.69
N ARG A 83 5.28 -15.30 -21.60
CA ARG A 83 5.96 -14.57 -20.51
C ARG A 83 6.98 -13.63 -21.15
N PRO A 84 7.00 -12.31 -20.87
CA PRO A 84 7.97 -11.43 -21.51
C PRO A 84 9.36 -11.74 -20.93
N SER A 85 10.02 -12.73 -21.52
CA SER A 85 11.47 -12.79 -21.62
C SER A 85 11.85 -11.66 -22.56
N SER A 86 12.39 -10.60 -22.00
CA SER A 86 12.95 -9.49 -22.78
C SER A 86 14.17 -10.05 -23.53
N GLY A 87 14.02 -10.50 -24.77
CA GLY A 87 15.15 -10.89 -25.65
C GLY A 87 16.06 -9.73 -26.05
N ALA A 88 15.97 -8.60 -25.35
CA ALA A 88 16.79 -7.43 -25.52
C ALA A 88 18.06 -7.56 -24.68
N PRO A 89 19.23 -7.09 -25.18
CA PRO A 89 20.49 -7.21 -24.47
C PRO A 89 20.46 -6.60 -23.06
N PRO A 90 21.16 -7.19 -22.08
CA PRO A 90 21.23 -6.65 -20.73
C PRO A 90 21.85 -5.25 -20.71
N VAL A 91 21.43 -4.44 -19.75
CA VAL A 91 21.86 -3.06 -19.54
C VAL A 91 22.55 -2.89 -18.20
N ARG A 92 23.37 -1.84 -18.07
CA ARG A 92 24.05 -1.45 -16.84
C ARG A 92 23.86 0.03 -16.58
N VAL A 93 23.91 0.41 -15.31
CA VAL A 93 24.02 1.81 -14.89
C VAL A 93 25.49 2.23 -14.92
N PRO A 94 25.85 3.45 -15.35
CA PRO A 94 27.22 3.94 -15.29
C PRO A 94 27.79 3.86 -13.87
N GLY A 95 28.97 3.27 -13.73
CA GLY A 95 29.61 3.02 -12.42
C GLY A 95 29.04 1.82 -11.62
N GLY A 96 28.01 1.16 -12.13
CA GLY A 96 27.45 -0.07 -11.55
C GLY A 96 28.26 -1.32 -11.91
N THR A 97 28.22 -2.31 -11.03
CA THR A 97 28.90 -3.61 -11.19
C THR A 97 27.95 -4.73 -11.64
N LEU A 98 26.67 -4.42 -11.85
CA LEU A 98 25.62 -5.40 -12.12
C LEU A 98 25.04 -5.24 -13.53
N ALA A 99 24.77 -6.38 -14.18
CA ALA A 99 23.97 -6.47 -15.38
C ALA A 99 22.48 -6.61 -15.01
N HIS A 100 21.63 -5.84 -15.66
CA HIS A 100 20.18 -5.80 -15.43
C HIS A 100 19.42 -6.16 -16.70
N ARG A 101 18.23 -6.74 -16.53
CA ARG A 101 17.24 -6.80 -17.61
C ARG A 101 16.76 -5.38 -17.93
N PRO A 102 16.47 -5.02 -19.20
CA PRO A 102 16.07 -3.66 -19.57
C PRO A 102 14.83 -3.12 -18.82
N ASP A 103 13.95 -4.00 -18.37
CA ASP A 103 12.75 -3.71 -17.60
C ASP A 103 12.94 -3.92 -16.08
N CYS A 104 14.18 -4.08 -15.59
CA CYS A 104 14.45 -4.18 -14.16
C CYS A 104 14.06 -2.87 -13.45
N PRO A 105 13.29 -2.92 -12.34
CA PRO A 105 12.84 -1.72 -11.64
C PRO A 105 13.99 -0.85 -11.09
N LEU A 106 15.19 -1.41 -10.95
CA LEU A 106 16.40 -0.68 -10.52
C LEU A 106 17.01 0.19 -11.64
N VAL A 107 16.73 -0.11 -12.91
CA VAL A 107 17.09 0.73 -14.07
C VAL A 107 15.90 1.51 -14.63
N ALA A 108 14.67 1.17 -14.23
CA ALA A 108 13.48 1.91 -14.63
C ALA A 108 13.60 3.39 -14.22
N GLY A 109 13.58 4.28 -15.21
CA GLY A 109 13.70 5.73 -15.01
C GLY A 109 15.15 6.27 -14.94
N LYS A 110 16.17 5.41 -15.09
CA LYS A 110 17.57 5.82 -15.25
C LYS A 110 17.90 6.01 -16.72
N ALA A 111 17.85 7.27 -17.19
CA ALA A 111 18.13 7.64 -18.58
C ALA A 111 19.60 7.38 -19.00
N ASP A 112 20.46 7.14 -18.03
CA ASP A 112 21.88 6.86 -18.18
C ASP A 112 22.19 5.37 -18.31
N ALA A 113 21.20 4.47 -18.23
CA ALA A 113 21.42 3.04 -18.45
C ALA A 113 21.89 2.75 -19.89
N VAL A 114 23.01 2.05 -20.02
CA VAL A 114 23.65 1.72 -21.29
C VAL A 114 23.76 0.21 -21.47
N PRO A 115 23.88 -0.32 -22.71
CA PRO A 115 24.14 -1.75 -22.93
C PRO A 115 25.40 -2.22 -22.20
N VAL A 116 25.38 -3.47 -21.71
CA VAL A 116 26.53 -4.09 -21.03
C VAL A 116 27.73 -4.24 -21.98
N GLY A 117 27.48 -4.63 -23.24
CA GLY A 117 28.55 -4.94 -24.20
C GLY A 117 29.37 -6.16 -23.74
N ASP A 118 30.69 -6.13 -23.94
CA ASP A 118 31.61 -7.22 -23.54
C ASP A 118 32.08 -7.13 -22.07
N ALA A 119 31.47 -6.26 -21.27
CA ALA A 119 31.86 -6.08 -19.88
C ALA A 119 31.40 -7.28 -19.02
N ALA A 120 32.33 -7.91 -18.32
CA ALA A 120 32.02 -8.94 -17.34
C ALA A 120 31.42 -8.30 -16.07
N LEU A 121 30.10 -8.37 -15.93
CA LEU A 121 29.34 -7.87 -14.78
C LEU A 121 28.54 -9.01 -14.16
N ASP A 122 28.37 -8.97 -12.84
CA ASP A 122 27.55 -9.98 -12.15
C ASP A 122 26.05 -9.78 -12.50
N PRO A 123 25.28 -10.86 -12.64
CA PRO A 123 23.86 -10.75 -12.89
C PRO A 123 23.14 -10.14 -11.68
N CYS A 124 22.24 -9.20 -11.92
CA CYS A 124 21.43 -8.62 -10.86
C CYS A 124 20.50 -9.69 -10.24
N PRO A 125 20.51 -9.91 -8.91
CA PRO A 125 19.70 -10.93 -8.26
C PRO A 125 18.20 -10.59 -8.21
N VAL A 126 17.82 -9.37 -8.58
CA VAL A 126 16.41 -8.92 -8.56
C VAL A 126 15.70 -9.27 -9.86
N CYS A 127 16.39 -9.18 -10.99
CA CYS A 127 15.80 -9.43 -12.32
C CYS A 127 16.39 -10.64 -13.03
N GLU A 128 17.45 -11.24 -12.47
CA GLU A 128 18.10 -12.47 -12.95
C GLU A 128 18.19 -12.52 -14.48
N PRO A 129 18.96 -11.60 -15.11
CA PRO A 129 19.02 -11.53 -16.56
C PRO A 129 19.58 -12.83 -17.12
N GLU A 130 18.99 -13.31 -18.22
CA GLU A 130 19.43 -14.50 -18.92
C GLU A 130 20.87 -14.27 -19.42
N SER A 131 21.77 -15.20 -19.06
CA SER A 131 23.22 -15.12 -19.32
C SER A 131 23.58 -15.40 -20.76
#